data_AF-A0A6H3NRW5-F1
#
_entry.id   AF-A0A6H3NRW5-F1
#
_cell.length_a   1.000
_cell.length_b   1.000
_cell.length_c   1.000
_cell.angle_alpha   90.00
_cell.angle_beta   90.00
_cell.angle_gamma   90.00
#
_symmetry.space_group_name_H-M   'P 1'
#
loop_
_entity.id
_entity.type
_entity.pdbx_description
1 polymer ?
#
loop_
_entity_poly.entity_id
_entity_poly.type
_entity_poly.pdbx_seq_one_letter_code
_entity_poly.pdbx_strand_id
1 'polypeptide(L)'
;MSKRENVAVFQDKRFQYNYRIATYSASEIDILTLEKNLYPVILNTIKSSPDMKLFRENEVTLVHSYRVKMGNYFFSMEFRPKDYQ
;
A
#
# COMPACT_ATOMS: atom_id res chain seq x y z
N MET A 1 12.68 7.45 3.39
CA MET A 1 12.80 6.37 2.39
C MET A 1 12.14 5.11 2.93
N SER A 2 11.22 4.50 2.17
CA SER A 2 10.59 3.21 2.50
C SER A 2 11.32 2.06 1.81
N LYS A 3 11.37 0.89 2.45
CA LYS A 3 11.92 -0.35 1.90
C LYS A 3 10.84 -1.41 1.86
N ARG A 4 10.67 -2.09 0.72
CA ARG A 4 9.80 -3.28 0.64
C ARG A 4 10.47 -4.43 1.39
N GLU A 5 9.76 -5.01 2.35
CA GLU A 5 10.27 -6.11 3.18
C GLU A 5 9.85 -7.46 2.59
N ASN A 6 8.56 -7.62 2.33
CA ASN A 6 8.00 -8.85 1.77
C ASN A 6 6.64 -8.59 1.08
N VAL A 7 6.06 -9.66 0.58
CA VAL A 7 4.71 -9.73 0.03
C VAL A 7 3.97 -10.85 0.75
N ALA A 8 2.68 -10.63 1.02
CA ALA A 8 1.78 -11.66 1.53
C ALA A 8 0.57 -11.80 0.60
N VAL A 9 0.11 -13.05 0.44
CA VAL A 9 -1.12 -13.38 -0.28
C VAL A 9 -2.08 -14.00 0.71
N PHE A 10 -3.31 -13.52 0.73
CA PHE A 10 -4.36 -14.03 1.61
C PHE A 10 -5.47 -14.67 0.78
N GLN A 11 -6.38 -15.35 1.47
CA GLN A 11 -7.66 -15.76 0.90
C GLN A 11 -8.43 -14.51 0.41
N ASP A 12 -9.44 -14.71 -0.43
CA ASP A 12 -10.28 -13.65 -1.01
C ASP A 12 -9.56 -12.70 -1.98
N LYS A 13 -8.61 -13.22 -2.76
CA LYS A 13 -7.86 -12.46 -3.80
C LYS A 13 -7.21 -11.19 -3.23
N ARG A 14 -6.64 -11.26 -2.03
CA ARG A 14 -5.94 -10.14 -1.39
C ARG A 14 -4.43 -10.30 -1.52
N PHE A 15 -3.78 -9.28 -2.05
CA PHE A 15 -2.34 -9.22 -2.25
C PHE A 15 -1.77 -8.01 -1.53
N GLN A 16 -0.86 -8.24 -0.58
CA GLN A 16 -0.34 -7.21 0.32
C GLN A 16 1.15 -7.00 0.13
N TYR A 17 1.54 -5.76 -0.16
CA TYR A 17 2.92 -5.30 -0.09
C TYR A 17 3.22 -4.77 1.31
N ASN A 18 4.26 -5.29 1.94
CA ASN A 18 4.71 -4.87 3.26
C ASN A 18 5.97 -4.00 3.15
N TYR A 19 5.90 -2.78 3.69
CA TYR A 19 6.97 -1.81 3.68
C TYR A 19 7.42 -1.43 5.09
N ARG A 20 8.71 -1.11 5.22
CA ARG A 20 9.29 -0.50 6.42
C ARG A 20 9.70 0.94 6.13
N ILE A 21 9.26 1.86 6.97
CA ILE A 21 9.71 3.26 6.97
C ILE A 21 10.77 3.43 8.04
N ALA A 22 12.01 3.71 7.62
CA ALA A 22 13.17 3.78 8.50
C ALA A 22 13.56 5.20 8.93
N THR A 23 13.09 6.22 8.20
CA THR A 23 13.59 7.59 8.31
C THR A 23 12.89 8.45 9.37
N TYR A 24 11.77 7.99 9.94
CA TYR A 24 10.98 8.76 10.89
C TYR A 24 10.48 7.85 12.02
N SER A 25 10.31 8.41 13.21
CA SER A 25 9.56 7.82 14.32
C SER A 25 8.05 8.05 14.15
N ALA A 26 7.21 7.27 14.83
CA ALA A 26 5.75 7.39 14.70
C ALA A 26 5.21 8.78 15.10
N SER A 27 5.89 9.49 16.00
CA SER A 27 5.54 10.86 16.43
C SER A 27 5.89 11.95 15.42
N GLU A 28 6.70 11.63 14.40
CA GLU A 28 7.19 12.59 13.40
C GLU A 28 6.44 12.49 12.05
N ILE A 29 5.61 11.45 11.86
CA ILE A 29 4.83 11.26 10.65
C ILE A 29 3.39 11.69 10.90
N ASP A 30 2.92 12.66 10.10
CA ASP A 30 1.48 12.87 9.88
C ASP A 30 0.97 11.84 8.86
N ILE A 31 0.31 10.79 9.36
CA ILE A 31 -0.20 9.68 8.54
C ILE A 31 -1.32 10.14 7.62
N LEU A 32 -2.18 11.06 8.08
CA LEU A 32 -3.29 11.55 7.25
C LEU A 32 -2.74 12.30 6.04
N THR A 33 -1.72 13.13 6.25
CA THR A 33 -1.03 13.81 5.15
C THR A 33 -0.31 12.82 4.24
N LEU A 34 0.36 11.81 4.81
CA LEU A 34 1.06 10.79 4.02
C LEU A 34 0.09 9.96 3.16
N GLU A 35 -1.00 9.48 3.74
CA GLU A 35 -2.06 8.73 3.05
C GLU A 35 -2.70 9.58 1.96
N LYS A 36 -3.09 10.82 2.27
CA LYS A 36 -3.67 11.76 1.29
C LYS A 36 -2.75 11.97 0.07
N ASN A 37 -1.43 11.98 0.28
CA ASN A 37 -0.46 12.18 -0.78
C ASN A 37 -0.15 10.89 -1.56
N LEU A 38 -0.05 9.74 -0.87
CA LEU A 38 0.32 8.47 -1.50
C LEU A 38 -0.85 7.76 -2.17
N TYR A 39 -2.04 7.83 -1.60
CA TYR A 39 -3.23 7.13 -2.11
C TYR A 39 -3.49 7.43 -3.60
N PRO A 40 -3.60 8.70 -4.06
CA PRO A 40 -3.86 8.98 -5.47
C PRO A 40 -2.72 8.53 -6.39
N VAL A 41 -1.47 8.59 -5.91
CA VAL A 41 -0.30 8.15 -6.68
C VAL A 41 -0.34 6.65 -6.90
N ILE A 42 -0.54 5.87 -5.83
CA ILE A 42 -0.61 4.41 -5.89
C ILE A 42 -1.82 3.98 -6.73
N LEU A 43 -2.99 4.59 -6.51
CA LEU A 43 -4.18 4.30 -7.28
C LEU A 43 -3.97 4.54 -8.78
N ASN A 44 -3.33 5.66 -9.15
CA ASN A 44 -3.01 5.94 -10.54
C ASN A 44 -2.04 4.91 -11.13
N THR A 45 -1.02 4.47 -10.38
CA THR A 45 -0.14 3.38 -10.80
C THR A 45 -0.90 2.07 -11.00
N ILE A 46 -1.82 1.72 -10.10
CA ILE A 46 -2.68 0.53 -10.24
C ILE A 46 -3.51 0.63 -11.51
N LYS A 47 -4.09 1.80 -11.82
CA LYS A 47 -4.91 2.02 -13.03
C LYS A 47 -4.11 1.94 -14.34
N SER A 48 -2.94 2.57 -14.38
CA SER A 48 -2.23 2.85 -15.63
C SER A 48 -1.07 1.90 -15.94
N SER A 49 -0.48 1.24 -14.92
CA SER A 49 0.72 0.42 -15.14
C SER A 49 0.39 -0.90 -15.88
N PRO A 50 1.14 -1.27 -16.93
CA PRO A 50 1.05 -2.59 -17.55
C PRO A 50 1.32 -3.74 -16.57
N ASP A 51 2.24 -3.56 -15.62
CA ASP A 51 2.60 -4.58 -14.63
C ASP A 51 1.45 -4.91 -13.68
N MET A 52 0.51 -3.97 -13.53
CA MET A 52 -0.66 -4.14 -12.66
C MET A 52 -1.86 -4.75 -13.39
N LYS A 53 -1.75 -5.02 -14.70
CA LYS A 53 -2.85 -5.51 -15.53
C LYS A 53 -3.44 -6.82 -15.01
N LEU A 54 -2.59 -7.79 -14.66
CA LEU A 54 -3.04 -9.06 -14.10
C LEU A 54 -3.85 -8.89 -12.81
N PHE A 55 -3.45 -7.97 -11.93
CA PHE A 55 -4.20 -7.71 -10.70
C PHE A 55 -5.56 -7.07 -10.99
N ARG A 56 -5.63 -6.14 -11.96
CA ARG A 56 -6.89 -5.50 -12.35
C ARG A 56 -7.88 -6.48 -12.98
N GLU A 57 -7.41 -7.31 -13.91
CA GLU A 57 -8.23 -8.28 -14.64
C GLU A 57 -8.74 -9.42 -13.74
N ASN A 58 -8.00 -9.75 -12.69
CA ASN A 58 -8.38 -10.79 -11.73
C ASN A 58 -9.13 -10.26 -10.50
N GLU A 59 -9.46 -8.96 -10.47
CA GLU A 59 -10.19 -8.31 -9.37
C GLU A 59 -9.48 -8.47 -8.02
N VAL A 60 -8.16 -8.34 -8.02
CA VAL A 60 -7.33 -8.50 -6.82
C VAL A 60 -7.42 -7.24 -5.96
N THR A 61 -7.71 -7.41 -4.67
CA THR A 61 -7.59 -6.31 -3.71
C THR A 61 -6.12 -6.13 -3.34
N LEU A 62 -5.58 -4.94 -3.65
CA LEU A 62 -4.19 -4.59 -3.38
C LEU A 62 -4.08 -3.83 -2.06
N VAL A 63 -3.19 -4.27 -1.17
CA VAL A 63 -2.97 -3.65 0.13
C VAL A 63 -1.53 -3.16 0.23
N HIS A 64 -1.34 -1.88 0.53
CA HIS A 64 -0.02 -1.31 0.82
C HIS A 64 0.08 -1.07 2.32
N SER A 65 0.80 -1.93 3.03
CA SER A 65 0.97 -1.87 4.48
C SER A 65 2.34 -1.31 4.86
N TYR A 66 2.36 -0.34 5.77
CA TYR A 66 3.57 0.37 6.20
C TYR A 66 3.78 0.21 7.70
N ARG A 67 4.98 -0.25 8.07
CA ARG A 67 5.46 -0.34 9.45
C ARG A 67 6.50 0.75 9.73
N VAL A 68 6.30 1.51 10.79
CA VAL A 68 7.26 2.53 11.26
C VAL A 68 8.16 1.94 12.35
N LYS A 69 9.47 2.22 12.27
CA LYS A 69 10.54 1.54 13.04
C LYS A 69 10.47 1.74 14.56
N MET A 70 9.90 2.84 15.05
CA MET A 70 9.78 3.16 16.48
C MET A 70 8.31 3.34 16.85
N GLY A 71 7.72 2.37 17.55
CA GLY A 71 6.42 2.53 18.23
C GLY A 71 5.29 1.57 17.83
N ASN A 72 5.54 0.52 17.04
CA ASN A 72 4.48 -0.40 16.58
C ASN A 72 3.34 0.29 15.82
N TYR A 73 3.63 1.39 15.13
CA TYR A 73 2.64 2.08 14.33
C TYR A 73 2.56 1.46 12.94
N PHE A 74 1.34 1.02 12.58
CA PHE A 74 1.02 0.40 11.30
C PHE A 74 -0.15 1.14 10.67
N PHE A 75 0.01 1.54 9.41
CA PHE A 75 -1.12 1.98 8.59
C PHE A 75 -1.12 1.21 7.26
N SER A 76 -2.29 1.12 6.65
CA SER A 76 -2.44 0.45 5.36
C SER A 76 -3.46 1.16 4.50
N MET A 77 -3.17 1.23 3.20
CA MET A 77 -4.13 1.65 2.18
C MET A 77 -4.63 0.41 1.44
N GLU A 78 -5.94 0.29 1.30
CA GLU A 78 -6.60 -0.81 0.60
C GLU A 78 -7.23 -0.28 -0.69
N PHE A 79 -6.93 -0.97 -1.80
CA PHE A 79 -7.42 -0.65 -3.13
C PHE A 79 -8.21 -1.85 -3.66
N ARG A 80 -9.53 -1.76 -3.60
CA ARG A 80 -10.48 -2.76 -4.07
C ARG A 80 -10.74 -2.61 -5.57
N PRO A 81 -11.25 -3.64 -6.25
CA PRO A 81 -11.61 -3.57 -7.68
C PRO A 81 -12.41 -2.32 -8.06
N LYS A 82 -13.43 -1.97 -7.24
CA LYS A 82 -14.26 -0.78 -7.43
C LYS A 82 -13.52 0.57 -7.41
N ASP A 83 -12.31 0.61 -6.85
CA ASP A 83 -11.55 1.86 -6.72
C ASP A 83 -10.74 2.14 -8.00
N TYR A 84 -10.38 1.09 -8.74
CA TYR A 84 -9.51 1.17 -9.92
C TYR A 84 -10.11 0.73 -11.26
N GLN A 85 -11.28 0.09 -11.25
CA GLN A 85 -12.04 -0.25 -12.46
C GLN A 85 -12.91 0.91 -12.94
#